data_AF-A0A8T4X5P8-F1
#
_entry.id   AF-A0A8T4X5P8-F1
#
_cell.length_a   1.000
_cell.length_b   1.000
_cell.length_c   1.000
_cell.angle_alpha   90.00
_cell.angle_beta   90.00
_cell.angle_gamma   90.00
#
_symmetry.space_group_name_H-M   'P 1'
#
loop_
_entity.id
_entity.type
_entity.pdbx_description
1 polymer ?
#
loop_
_entity_poly.entity_id
_entity_poly.type
_entity_poly.pdbx_seq_one_letter_code
_entity_poly.pdbx_strand_id
1 'polypeptide(L)'
;MTKIISHYSNIEILKKSIHEDIKNLELEILETEDKILEYLRLGSEGGIKKSLHLLDIDLKYLSILANGAPIDKTEDRKIMDFLRIHYDYMQKLSVPA
;
A
#
# COMPACT_ATOMS: atom_id res chain seq x y z
N MET A 1 -21.79 -25.49 -20.60
CA MET A 1 -20.32 -25.28 -20.63
C MET A 1 -19.91 -23.80 -20.70
N THR A 2 -20.76 -22.88 -21.18
CA THR A 2 -20.43 -21.45 -21.35
C THR A 2 -20.29 -20.64 -20.05
N LYS A 3 -21.07 -20.96 -18.99
CA LYS A 3 -21.04 -20.22 -17.71
C LYS A 3 -19.73 -20.40 -16.93
N ILE A 4 -19.10 -21.57 -17.04
CA ILE A 4 -17.87 -21.91 -16.31
C ILE A 4 -16.69 -21.11 -16.87
N ILE A 5 -16.55 -21.07 -18.20
CA ILE A 5 -15.48 -20.32 -18.88
C ILE A 5 -15.58 -18.82 -18.57
N SER A 6 -16.79 -18.25 -18.61
CA SER A 6 -17.02 -16.84 -18.25
C SER A 6 -16.64 -16.50 -16.81
N HIS A 7 -16.86 -17.41 -15.86
CA HIS A 7 -16.49 -17.20 -14.46
C HIS A 7 -14.96 -17.18 -14.25
N TYR A 8 -14.22 -18.07 -14.91
CA TYR A 8 -12.76 -18.08 -14.84
C TYR A 8 -12.13 -16.84 -15.48
N SER A 9 -12.64 -16.38 -16.62
CA SER A 9 -12.17 -15.14 -17.25
C SER A 9 -12.37 -13.91 -16.37
N ASN A 10 -13.48 -13.83 -15.63
CA ASN A 10 -13.74 -12.72 -14.71
C ASN A 10 -12.79 -12.73 -13.50
N ILE A 11 -12.42 -13.92 -12.99
CA ILE A 11 -11.44 -14.05 -11.89
C ILE A 11 -10.06 -13.59 -12.34
N GLU A 12 -9.65 -13.90 -13.56
CA GLU A 12 -8.34 -13.52 -14.09
C GLU A 12 -8.23 -12.00 -14.33
N ILE A 13 -9.29 -11.36 -14.84
CA ILE A 13 -9.37 -9.90 -14.97
C ILE A 13 -9.33 -9.22 -13.61
N LEU A 14 -10.10 -9.73 -12.64
CA LEU A 14 -10.13 -9.18 -11.28
C LEU A 14 -8.76 -9.29 -10.61
N LYS A 15 -8.08 -10.44 -10.75
CA LYS A 15 -6.71 -10.63 -10.26
C LYS A 15 -5.78 -9.58 -10.85
N LYS A 16 -5.79 -9.41 -12.17
CA LYS A 16 -4.93 -8.43 -12.85
C LYS A 16 -5.15 -7.00 -12.34
N SER A 17 -6.41 -6.60 -12.13
CA SER A 17 -6.76 -5.29 -11.54
C SER A 17 -6.19 -5.16 -10.14
N ILE A 18 -6.37 -6.16 -9.28
CA ILE A 18 -5.89 -6.11 -7.90
C ILE A 18 -4.35 -6.03 -7.84
N HIS A 19 -3.62 -6.78 -8.67
CA HIS A 19 -2.16 -6.68 -8.73
C HIS A 19 -1.69 -5.29 -9.17
N GLU A 20 -2.45 -4.63 -10.06
CA GLU A 20 -2.14 -3.27 -10.51
C GLU A 20 -2.44 -2.26 -9.41
N ASP A 21 -3.57 -2.40 -8.71
CA ASP A 21 -3.94 -1.57 -7.56
C ASP A 21 -2.92 -1.69 -6.43
N ILE A 22 -2.46 -2.90 -6.12
CA ILE A 22 -1.39 -3.14 -5.12
C ILE A 22 -0.10 -2.42 -5.51
N LYS A 23 0.36 -2.55 -6.76
CA LYS A 23 1.59 -1.91 -7.22
C LYS A 23 1.50 -0.39 -7.20
N ASN A 24 0.36 0.16 -7.61
CA ASN A 24 0.14 1.60 -7.57
C ASN A 24 0.19 2.11 -6.13
N LEU A 25 -0.43 1.37 -5.20
CA LEU A 25 -0.44 1.72 -3.79
C LEU A 25 0.95 1.61 -3.14
N GLU A 26 1.74 0.59 -3.48
CA GLU A 26 3.15 0.49 -3.06
C GLU A 26 3.95 1.71 -3.52
N LEU A 27 3.74 2.18 -4.76
CA LEU A 27 4.40 3.38 -5.29
C LEU A 27 3.94 4.65 -4.55
N GLU A 28 2.63 4.82 -4.34
CA GLU A 28 2.06 5.97 -3.63
C GLU A 28 2.57 6.06 -2.17
N ILE A 29 2.76 4.92 -1.51
CA ILE A 29 3.36 4.82 -0.17
C ILE A 29 4.79 5.36 -0.19
N LEU A 30 5.62 4.91 -1.13
CA LEU A 30 7.01 5.36 -1.27
C LEU A 30 7.10 6.86 -1.58
N GLU A 31 6.26 7.35 -2.50
CA GLU A 31 6.21 8.78 -2.81
C GLU A 31 5.75 9.64 -1.62
N THR A 32 4.83 9.12 -0.81
CA THR A 32 4.37 9.82 0.40
C THR A 32 5.47 9.88 1.46
N GLU A 33 6.26 8.81 1.61
CA GLU A 33 7.44 8.78 2.47
C GLU A 33 8.50 9.80 2.05
N ASP A 34 8.79 9.91 0.76
CA ASP A 34 9.71 10.92 0.22
C ASP A 34 9.21 12.35 0.49
N LYS A 35 7.90 12.60 0.36
CA LYS A 35 7.31 13.90 0.70
C LYS A 35 7.43 14.21 2.20
N ILE A 36 7.28 13.23 3.08
CA ILE A 36 7.48 13.44 4.53
C ILE A 36 8.93 13.87 4.80
N LEU A 37 9.91 13.21 4.19
CA LEU A 37 11.32 13.58 4.29
C LEU A 37 11.59 15.00 3.77
N GLU A 38 10.96 15.38 2.66
CA GLU A 38 11.04 16.75 2.13
C GLU A 38 10.46 17.76 3.13
N TYR A 39 9.26 17.51 3.68
CA TYR A 39 8.66 18.40 4.66
C TYR A 39 9.44 18.48 5.96
N LEU A 40 10.11 17.40 6.39
CA LEU A 40 11.03 17.42 7.52
C LEU A 40 12.22 18.36 7.26
N ARG A 41 12.82 18.30 6.06
CA ARG A 41 13.92 19.21 5.68
C ARG A 41 13.48 20.67 5.61
N LEU A 42 12.24 20.91 5.21
CA LEU A 42 11.65 22.25 5.09
C LEU A 42 11.06 22.77 6.41
N GLY A 43 10.97 21.94 7.47
CA GLY A 43 10.32 22.31 8.72
C GLY A 43 8.79 22.51 8.60
N SER A 44 8.15 21.88 7.61
CA SER A 44 6.71 22.04 7.34
C SER A 44 5.88 21.05 8.16
N GLU A 45 5.60 21.39 9.42
CA GLU A 45 4.79 20.55 10.33
C GLU A 45 3.41 20.18 9.75
N GLY A 46 2.75 21.12 9.08
CA GLY A 46 1.46 20.89 8.44
C GLY A 46 1.53 19.90 7.27
N GLY A 47 2.63 19.92 6.50
CA GLY A 47 2.91 18.94 5.45
C GLY A 47 3.17 17.55 6.02
N ILE A 48 4.04 17.47 7.04
CA ILE A 48 4.37 16.22 7.75
C ILE A 48 3.10 15.55 8.26
N LYS A 49 2.25 16.28 8.99
CA LYS A 49 1.03 15.73 9.59
C LYS A 49 0.05 15.20 8.53
N LYS A 50 -0.11 15.93 7.42
CA LYS A 50 -1.00 15.50 6.31
C LYS A 50 -0.47 14.25 5.63
N SER A 51 0.82 14.23 5.30
CA SER A 51 1.44 13.08 4.63
C SER A 51 1.50 11.84 5.53
N LEU A 52 1.78 11.99 6.83
CA LEU A 52 1.70 10.87 7.78
C LEU A 52 0.29 10.27 7.86
N HIS A 53 -0.74 11.12 7.84
CA HIS A 53 -2.12 10.64 7.84
C HIS A 53 -2.48 9.87 6.56
N LEU A 54 -2.03 10.38 5.40
CA LEU A 54 -2.23 9.69 4.12
C LEU A 54 -1.49 8.33 4.11
N LEU A 55 -0.24 8.31 4.55
CA LEU A 55 0.56 7.09 4.66
C LEU A 55 -0.13 6.02 5.53
N ASP A 56 -0.72 6.41 6.67
CA ASP A 56 -1.48 5.49 7.52
C ASP A 56 -2.72 4.91 6.81
N ILE A 57 -3.42 5.73 6.02
CA ILE A 57 -4.59 5.27 5.23
C ILE A 57 -4.14 4.28 4.15
N ASP A 58 -3.10 4.60 3.40
CA ASP A 58 -2.62 3.79 2.28
C ASP A 58 -2.08 2.44 2.77
N LEU A 59 -1.31 2.44 3.86
CA LEU A 59 -0.84 1.20 4.51
C LEU A 59 -2.00 0.32 5.00
N LYS A 60 -3.06 0.93 5.58
CA LYS A 60 -4.26 0.20 5.99
C LYS A 60 -5.00 -0.36 4.78
N TYR A 61 -5.09 0.39 3.69
CA TYR A 61 -5.75 -0.06 2.49
C TYR A 61 -5.00 -1.22 1.82
N LEU A 62 -3.67 -1.14 1.75
CA LEU A 62 -2.82 -2.22 1.25
C LEU A 62 -2.98 -3.49 2.09
N SER A 63 -3.05 -3.36 3.42
CA SER A 63 -3.33 -4.49 4.31
C SER A 63 -4.70 -5.14 4.04
N ILE A 64 -5.74 -4.35 3.77
CA ILE A 64 -7.06 -4.88 3.40
C ILE A 64 -7.00 -5.63 2.07
N LEU A 65 -6.32 -5.08 1.07
CA LEU A 65 -6.14 -5.72 -0.23
C LEU A 65 -5.39 -7.04 -0.08
N ALA A 66 -4.26 -7.06 0.62
CA ALA A 66 -3.45 -8.26 0.83
C ALA A 66 -4.23 -9.40 1.49
N ASN A 67 -5.03 -9.09 2.52
CA ASN A 67 -5.81 -10.09 3.25
C ASN A 67 -7.07 -10.58 2.51
N GLY A 68 -7.61 -9.76 1.60
CA GLY A 68 -8.86 -10.05 0.89
C GLY A 68 -8.69 -10.55 -0.54
N ALA A 69 -7.51 -10.37 -1.14
CA ALA A 69 -7.27 -10.65 -2.55
C ALA A 69 -6.92 -12.12 -2.82
N PRO A 70 -7.30 -12.66 -4.00
CA PRO A 70 -6.88 -13.98 -4.43
C PRO A 70 -5.44 -13.97 -4.99
N ILE A 71 -4.49 -13.42 -4.21
CA ILE A 71 -3.05 -13.37 -4.49
C ILE A 71 -2.36 -14.65 -4.02
N ASP A 72 -1.19 -14.95 -4.59
CA ASP A 72 -0.43 -16.14 -4.19
C ASP A 72 0.37 -15.90 -2.89
N LYS A 73 0.77 -16.98 -2.22
CA LYS A 73 1.47 -16.92 -0.92
C LYS A 73 2.82 -16.19 -0.97
N THR A 74 3.48 -16.18 -2.12
CA THR A 74 4.77 -15.51 -2.28
C THR A 74 4.58 -14.01 -2.36
N GLU A 75 3.57 -13.58 -3.11
CA GLU A 75 3.18 -12.17 -3.20
C GLU A 75 2.62 -11.66 -1.87
N ASP A 76 1.75 -12.41 -1.22
CA ASP A 76 1.23 -12.12 0.12
C ASP A 76 2.38 -11.87 1.12
N ARG A 77 3.39 -12.75 1.15
CA ARG A 77 4.56 -12.56 2.01
C ARG A 77 5.31 -11.27 1.69
N LYS A 78 5.50 -10.94 0.41
CA LYS A 78 6.20 -9.71 0.01
C LYS A 78 5.44 -8.48 0.47
N ILE A 79 4.12 -8.47 0.32
CA ILE A 79 3.28 -7.35 0.76
C ILE A 79 3.30 -7.24 2.29
N MET A 80 3.26 -8.36 3.01
CA MET A 80 3.36 -8.35 4.48
C MET A 80 4.72 -7.83 4.97
N ASP A 81 5.81 -8.21 4.31
CA ASP A 81 7.15 -7.68 4.60
C ASP A 81 7.24 -6.18 4.28
N PHE A 82 6.66 -5.75 3.17
CA PHE A 82 6.52 -4.33 2.79
C PHE A 82 5.76 -3.56 3.88
N LEU A 83 4.54 -3.98 4.21
CA LEU A 83 3.71 -3.37 5.26
C LEU A 83 4.46 -3.26 6.59
N ARG A 84 5.17 -4.32 7.01
CA ARG A 84 5.95 -4.31 8.25
C ARG A 84 7.04 -3.24 8.23
N ILE A 85 7.79 -3.12 7.14
CA ILE A 85 8.87 -2.13 7.00
C ILE A 85 8.29 -0.72 7.04
N HIS A 86 7.23 -0.47 6.28
CA HIS A 86 6.70 0.88 6.09
C HIS A 86 5.87 1.36 7.29
N TYR A 87 5.20 0.46 8.03
CA TYR A 87 4.63 0.82 9.34
C TYR A 87 5.71 1.19 10.38
N ASP A 88 6.81 0.44 10.45
CA ASP A 88 7.93 0.75 11.36
C ASP A 88 8.57 2.09 11.01
N TYR A 89 8.73 2.37 9.72
CA TYR A 89 9.24 3.65 9.25
C TYR A 89 8.31 4.82 9.57
N MET A 90 7.00 4.68 9.30
CA MET A 90 6.00 5.69 9.67
C MET A 90 6.00 5.97 11.19
N GLN A 91 6.13 4.94 12.03
CA GLN A 91 6.22 5.12 13.48
C GLN A 91 7.42 5.97 13.88
N LYS A 92 8.60 5.71 13.29
CA LYS A 92 9.82 6.50 13.54
C LYS A 92 9.66 7.96 13.11
N LEU A 93 8.96 8.23 12.00
CA LEU A 93 8.68 9.58 11.51
C LEU A 93 7.62 10.32 12.33
N SER A 94 6.79 9.59 13.08
CA SER A 94 5.69 10.15 13.88
C SER A 94 6.11 10.58 15.29
N VAL A 95 7.30 10.18 15.75
CA VAL A 95 7.83 10.61 17.05
C VAL A 95 8.37 12.05 16.91
N PRO A 96 7.95 13.01 17.75
CA PRO A 96 8.52 14.35 17.74
C PRO A 96 10.04 14.27 18.00
N ALA A 97 10.84 14.95 17.19
CA ALA A 97 12.28 15.13 17.43
C ALA A 97 12.54 16.03 18.65
#